data_AF-A0A3S3UZ23-F1
#
_entry.id   AF-A0A3S3UZ23-F1
#
_cell.length_a   1.000
_cell.length_b   1.000
_cell.length_c   1.000
_cell.angle_alpha   90.00
_cell.angle_beta   90.00
_cell.angle_gamma   90.00
#
_symmetry.space_group_name_H-M   'P 1'
#
loop_
_entity.id
_entity.type
_entity.pdbx_description
1 polymer ?
#
loop_
_entity_poly.entity_id
_entity_poly.type
_entity_poly.pdbx_seq_one_letter_code
_entity_poly.pdbx_strand_id
1 'polypeptide(L)'
;MALSPRLPLFEDETVRSWIERLTAFHGPASVDDLCRQLGINYEGLRFGERDDIFRLGDITGESPALIHRNLLSLTRTGGQRIGPHALTHILRPLDERHICLRCLRQDAKGGPPGFHLRERWEWRLTTSQHCSRHGCELTRIDVPGDDWREEIALNAVTRPKRQEGTRAEDLFHTWLCGEISTRSGRGWTAAMSLPAAVDAVGVIGATLGLGIRDRWQDLEFRDRQRALNAGYTLLCLDKAALRPALFAGFGKKIQTFGQARNHGNPMGALWSWMRNRQTLAPTDPLAAEIFATFEEVQALAGTVS
;
A
#
# COMPACT_ATOMS: atom_id res chain seq x y z
N MET A 1 -3.49 -33.47 -11.04
CA MET A 1 -2.77 -33.94 -9.83
C MET A 1 -2.92 -32.87 -8.77
N ALA A 2 -3.49 -33.21 -7.61
CA ALA A 2 -3.66 -32.29 -6.50
C ALA A 2 -2.59 -32.57 -5.44
N LEU A 3 -2.01 -31.51 -4.89
CA LEU A 3 -1.02 -31.58 -3.83
C LEU A 3 -1.71 -32.01 -2.52
N SER A 4 -1.16 -33.04 -1.87
CA SER A 4 -1.72 -33.63 -0.65
C SER A 4 -0.60 -34.04 0.32
N PRO A 5 -0.76 -33.81 1.63
CA PRO A 5 -1.87 -33.12 2.30
C PRO A 5 -1.97 -31.64 1.93
N ARG A 6 -3.14 -31.02 2.11
CA ARG A 6 -3.33 -29.59 1.79
C ARG A 6 -2.85 -28.69 2.91
N LEU A 7 -2.23 -27.57 2.54
CA LEU A 7 -1.86 -26.50 3.46
C LEU A 7 -2.54 -25.20 3.01
N PRO A 8 -3.42 -24.59 3.82
CA PRO A 8 -4.24 -23.48 3.36
C PRO A 8 -3.47 -22.16 3.23
N LEU A 9 -3.89 -21.35 2.25
CA LEU A 9 -3.53 -19.93 2.15
C LEU A 9 -4.45 -19.11 3.06
N PHE A 10 -3.89 -18.32 3.97
CA PHE A 10 -4.69 -17.45 4.84
C PHE A 10 -4.98 -16.09 4.21
N GLU A 11 -6.11 -15.48 4.59
CA GLU A 11 -6.54 -14.19 4.04
C GLU A 11 -5.58 -13.05 4.29
N ASP A 12 -4.86 -13.09 5.41
CA ASP A 12 -3.89 -12.07 5.81
C ASP A 12 -2.48 -12.36 5.29
N GLU A 13 -2.24 -13.51 4.66
CA GLU A 13 -0.90 -14.01 4.32
C GLU A 13 -0.48 -13.68 2.88
N THR A 14 0.82 -13.41 2.66
CA THR A 14 1.35 -13.23 1.30
C THR A 14 1.47 -14.56 0.55
N VAL A 15 1.21 -14.57 -0.77
CA VAL A 15 1.40 -15.79 -1.58
C VAL A 15 2.83 -16.31 -1.51
N ARG A 16 3.84 -15.43 -1.51
CA ARG A 16 5.24 -15.84 -1.30
C ARG A 16 5.41 -16.59 0.01
N SER A 17 4.85 -16.08 1.10
CA SER A 17 4.97 -16.74 2.40
C SER A 17 4.28 -18.10 2.43
N TRP A 18 3.14 -18.22 1.78
CA TRP A 18 2.43 -19.48 1.65
C TRP A 18 3.18 -20.51 0.80
N ILE A 19 3.77 -20.11 -0.34
CA ILE A 19 4.60 -21.00 -1.16
C ILE A 19 5.83 -21.48 -0.40
N GLU A 20 6.52 -20.59 0.32
CA GLU A 20 7.65 -20.98 1.17
C GLU A 20 7.22 -21.99 2.27
N ARG A 21 6.00 -21.85 2.83
CA ARG A 21 5.43 -22.83 3.76
C ARG A 21 5.08 -24.16 3.07
N LEU A 22 4.55 -24.12 1.84
CA LEU A 22 4.32 -25.32 1.03
C LEU A 22 5.62 -26.08 0.77
N THR A 23 6.70 -25.37 0.46
CA THR A 23 8.04 -25.96 0.28
C THR A 23 8.47 -26.67 1.56
N ALA A 24 8.39 -26.00 2.71
CA ALA A 24 8.73 -26.61 4.00
C ALA A 24 7.82 -27.80 4.37
N PHE A 25 6.56 -27.77 3.97
CA PHE A 25 5.57 -28.79 4.29
C PHE A 25 5.71 -30.06 3.43
N HIS A 26 6.06 -29.91 2.14
CA HIS A 26 6.17 -31.03 1.21
C HIS A 26 7.60 -31.57 1.04
N GLY A 27 8.62 -30.83 1.52
CA GLY A 27 10.01 -31.28 1.53
C GLY A 27 10.89 -31.01 0.29
N PRO A 28 10.51 -30.24 -0.75
CA PRO A 28 11.48 -29.78 -1.75
C PRO A 28 12.59 -28.93 -1.13
N ALA A 29 13.75 -28.88 -1.79
CA ALA A 29 14.91 -28.16 -1.28
C ALA A 29 14.76 -26.62 -1.36
N SER A 30 13.89 -26.11 -2.23
CA SER A 30 13.65 -24.67 -2.41
C SER A 30 12.28 -24.38 -3.03
N VAL A 31 11.89 -23.09 -3.02
CA VAL A 31 10.68 -22.61 -3.72
C VAL A 31 10.76 -22.89 -5.22
N ASP A 32 11.93 -22.67 -5.83
CA ASP A 32 12.14 -22.96 -7.25
C ASP A 32 12.01 -24.46 -7.56
N ASP A 33 12.49 -25.31 -6.65
CA ASP A 33 12.36 -26.76 -6.79
C ASP A 33 10.91 -27.22 -6.70
N LEU A 34 10.17 -26.72 -5.70
CA LEU A 34 8.73 -26.95 -5.60
C LEU A 34 8.01 -26.50 -6.89
N CYS A 35 8.24 -25.26 -7.34
CA CYS A 35 7.57 -24.72 -8.52
C CYS A 35 7.87 -25.56 -9.78
N ARG A 36 9.13 -25.99 -9.96
CA ARG A 36 9.53 -26.85 -11.07
C ARG A 36 8.82 -28.21 -11.04
N GLN A 37 8.77 -28.86 -9.87
CA GLN A 37 8.09 -30.15 -9.71
C GLN A 37 6.58 -30.06 -9.97
N LEU A 38 5.99 -28.90 -9.65
CA LEU A 38 4.57 -28.62 -9.87
C LEU A 38 4.26 -28.12 -11.30
N GLY A 39 5.29 -27.78 -12.08
CA GLY A 39 5.13 -27.17 -13.40
C GLY A 39 4.52 -25.76 -13.31
N ILE A 40 4.93 -24.98 -12.31
CA ILE A 40 4.55 -23.59 -12.09
C ILE A 40 5.72 -22.70 -12.49
N ASN A 41 5.48 -21.66 -13.28
CA ASN A 41 6.50 -20.65 -13.55
C ASN A 41 6.53 -19.64 -12.40
N TYR A 42 7.51 -19.76 -11.51
CA TYR A 42 7.66 -18.84 -10.37
C TYR A 42 7.91 -17.39 -10.81
N GLU A 43 8.60 -17.18 -11.94
CA GLU A 43 8.75 -15.85 -12.52
C GLU A 43 7.42 -15.29 -13.01
N GLY A 44 6.56 -16.14 -13.59
CA GLY A 44 5.20 -15.77 -13.96
C GLY A 44 4.38 -15.32 -12.75
N LEU A 45 4.47 -16.03 -11.61
CA LEU A 45 3.88 -15.57 -10.35
C LEU A 45 4.46 -14.23 -9.88
N ARG A 46 5.77 -14.02 -10.02
CA ARG A 46 6.43 -12.74 -9.69
C ARG A 46 5.87 -11.56 -10.51
N PHE A 47 5.37 -11.79 -11.72
CA PHE A 47 4.71 -10.77 -12.55
C PHE A 47 3.18 -10.79 -12.50
N GLY A 48 2.60 -11.74 -11.77
CA GLY A 48 1.15 -11.91 -11.63
C GLY A 48 0.48 -12.48 -12.88
N GLU A 49 1.18 -13.37 -13.61
CA GLU A 49 0.63 -14.03 -14.79
C GLU A 49 -0.55 -14.93 -14.42
N ARG A 50 -1.63 -14.78 -15.19
CA ARG A 50 -2.92 -15.42 -14.89
C ARG A 50 -2.78 -16.94 -14.92
N ASP A 51 -2.13 -17.48 -15.93
CA ASP A 51 -2.03 -18.92 -16.12
C ASP A 51 -1.32 -19.60 -14.94
N ASP A 52 -0.27 -18.97 -14.39
CA ASP A 52 0.44 -19.48 -13.22
C ASP A 52 -0.38 -19.40 -11.94
N ILE A 53 -1.20 -18.34 -11.77
CA ILE A 53 -2.14 -18.23 -10.64
C ILE A 53 -3.19 -19.34 -10.69
N PHE A 54 -3.78 -19.57 -11.87
CA PHE A 54 -4.77 -20.62 -12.06
C PHE A 54 -4.15 -22.01 -11.86
N ARG A 55 -2.97 -22.24 -12.42
CA ARG A 55 -2.23 -23.49 -12.25
C ARG A 55 -1.91 -23.79 -10.78
N LEU A 56 -1.46 -22.78 -10.03
CA LEU A 56 -1.20 -22.91 -8.60
C LEU A 56 -2.49 -23.26 -7.84
N GLY A 57 -3.62 -22.61 -8.16
CA GLY A 57 -4.94 -22.93 -7.61
C GLY A 57 -5.37 -24.37 -7.90
N ASP A 58 -5.24 -24.82 -9.15
CA ASP A 58 -5.62 -26.18 -9.57
C ASP A 58 -4.81 -27.27 -8.83
N ILE A 59 -3.52 -27.03 -8.61
CA ILE A 59 -2.64 -27.99 -7.93
C ILE A 59 -2.92 -28.02 -6.43
N THR A 60 -3.07 -26.85 -5.80
CA THR A 60 -3.21 -26.75 -4.34
C THR A 60 -4.65 -26.93 -3.85
N GLY A 61 -5.62 -26.78 -4.76
CA GLY A 61 -7.04 -26.71 -4.44
C GLY A 61 -7.48 -25.37 -3.85
N GLU A 62 -6.62 -24.35 -3.90
CA GLU A 62 -6.94 -22.98 -3.46
C GLU A 62 -7.64 -22.16 -4.53
N SER A 63 -8.40 -21.16 -4.10
CA SER A 63 -9.10 -20.27 -5.02
C SER A 63 -8.10 -19.36 -5.77
N PRO A 64 -8.12 -19.32 -7.12
CA PRO A 64 -7.33 -18.36 -7.89
C PRO A 64 -7.60 -16.89 -7.50
N ALA A 65 -8.82 -16.58 -7.04
CA ALA A 65 -9.17 -15.24 -6.58
C ALA A 65 -8.47 -14.89 -5.26
N LEU A 66 -8.37 -15.85 -4.34
CA LEU A 66 -7.64 -15.68 -3.08
C LEU A 66 -6.13 -15.54 -3.33
N ILE A 67 -5.57 -16.39 -4.19
CA ILE A 67 -4.17 -16.30 -4.61
C ILE A 67 -3.90 -14.93 -5.22
N HIS A 68 -4.70 -14.51 -6.21
CA HIS A 68 -4.50 -13.22 -6.86
C HIS A 68 -4.59 -12.06 -5.85
N ARG A 69 -5.61 -12.04 -4.98
CA ARG A 69 -5.78 -11.00 -3.96
C ARG A 69 -4.55 -10.84 -3.06
N ASN A 70 -3.92 -11.95 -2.69
CA ASN A 70 -2.82 -11.99 -1.72
C ASN A 70 -1.43 -11.96 -2.37
N LEU A 71 -1.37 -11.91 -3.71
CA LEU A 71 -0.13 -11.91 -4.46
C LEU A 71 0.48 -10.51 -4.50
N LEU A 72 1.71 -10.39 -3.98
CA LEU A 72 2.58 -9.26 -4.28
C LEU A 72 3.39 -9.57 -5.53
N SER A 73 3.28 -8.72 -6.55
CA SER A 73 3.93 -8.93 -7.84
C SER A 73 4.46 -7.63 -8.44
N LEU A 74 5.32 -7.78 -9.44
CA LEU A 74 5.84 -6.70 -10.24
C LEU A 74 4.89 -6.36 -11.39
N THR A 75 4.91 -5.10 -11.77
CA THR A 75 4.36 -4.64 -13.05
C THR A 75 5.43 -4.76 -14.12
N ARG A 76 5.03 -4.84 -15.39
CA ARG A 76 5.97 -4.91 -16.53
C ARG A 76 6.87 -3.66 -16.65
N THR A 77 6.48 -2.56 -16.03
CA THR A 77 7.25 -1.31 -15.96
C THR A 77 8.10 -1.18 -14.68
N GLY A 78 8.24 -2.25 -13.89
CA GLY A 78 9.07 -2.27 -12.68
C GLY A 78 8.41 -1.72 -11.40
N GLY A 79 7.17 -1.24 -11.47
CA GLY A 79 6.35 -0.94 -10.28
C GLY A 79 5.90 -2.20 -9.53
N GLN A 80 5.27 -2.03 -8.36
CA GLN A 80 4.76 -3.12 -7.52
C GLN A 80 3.24 -3.08 -7.43
N ARG A 81 2.61 -4.25 -7.27
CA ARG A 81 1.17 -4.39 -7.04
C ARG A 81 0.88 -5.41 -5.96
N ILE A 82 -0.31 -5.28 -5.35
CA ILE A 82 -0.94 -6.31 -4.52
C ILE A 82 -2.29 -6.65 -5.14
N GLY A 83 -2.44 -7.91 -5.56
CA GLY A 83 -3.50 -8.35 -6.45
C GLY A 83 -3.72 -7.39 -7.63
N PRO A 84 -4.93 -6.85 -7.83
CA PRO A 84 -5.22 -5.96 -8.95
C PRO A 84 -4.69 -4.53 -8.77
N HIS A 85 -4.11 -4.17 -7.62
CA HIS A 85 -3.82 -2.78 -7.26
C HIS A 85 -2.32 -2.44 -7.38
N ALA A 86 -1.96 -1.62 -8.39
CA ALA A 86 -0.60 -1.11 -8.57
C ALA A 86 -0.28 0.00 -7.54
N LEU A 87 0.42 -0.35 -6.47
CA LEU A 87 0.65 0.50 -5.28
C LEU A 87 2.14 0.68 -4.98
N THR A 88 2.95 0.94 -6.02
CA THR A 88 4.43 0.98 -5.94
C THR A 88 5.01 1.75 -4.76
N HIS A 89 4.52 2.96 -4.48
CA HIS A 89 5.05 3.83 -3.42
C HIS A 89 4.51 3.53 -2.02
N ILE A 90 3.46 2.71 -1.95
CA ILE A 90 2.84 2.24 -0.72
C ILE A 90 3.34 0.85 -0.35
N LEU A 91 3.89 0.09 -1.29
CA LEU A 91 4.48 -1.22 -1.03
C LEU A 91 5.99 -1.09 -0.76
N ARG A 92 6.45 -1.73 0.32
CA ARG A 92 7.87 -1.91 0.61
C ARG A 92 8.51 -2.75 -0.49
N PRO A 93 9.78 -2.45 -0.88
CA PRO A 93 10.55 -3.28 -1.80
C PRO A 93 10.49 -4.77 -1.44
N LEU A 94 10.32 -5.67 -2.41
CA LEU A 94 10.07 -7.11 -2.20
C LEU A 94 11.15 -7.82 -1.36
N ASP A 95 12.36 -7.28 -1.31
CA ASP A 95 13.50 -7.73 -0.52
C ASP A 95 13.50 -7.21 0.93
N GLU A 96 12.82 -6.08 1.19
CA GLU A 96 12.66 -5.55 2.54
C GLU A 96 11.51 -6.25 3.27
N ARG A 97 11.78 -6.96 4.37
CA ARG A 97 10.75 -7.59 5.21
C ARG A 97 10.61 -6.87 6.56
N HIS A 98 9.36 -6.61 6.93
CA HIS A 98 8.98 -6.12 8.26
C HIS A 98 8.02 -7.13 8.87
N ILE A 99 8.20 -7.47 10.13
CA ILE A 99 7.40 -8.53 10.77
C ILE A 99 6.96 -8.15 12.18
N CYS A 100 5.84 -8.74 12.60
CA CYS A 100 5.45 -8.75 14.00
C CYS A 100 5.95 -10.04 14.66
N LEU A 101 6.94 -9.92 15.55
CA LEU A 101 7.45 -11.07 16.31
C LEU A 101 6.38 -11.71 17.21
N ARG A 102 5.40 -10.94 17.69
CA ARG A 102 4.30 -11.47 18.51
C ARG A 102 3.32 -12.32 17.68
N CYS A 103 3.02 -11.92 16.44
CA CYS A 103 2.28 -12.73 15.48
C CYS A 103 3.01 -14.03 15.16
N LEU A 104 4.31 -13.97 14.87
CA LEU A 104 5.08 -15.18 14.55
C LEU A 104 5.20 -16.14 15.74
N ARG A 105 5.35 -15.64 16.97
CA ARG A 105 5.25 -16.47 18.19
C ARG A 105 3.91 -17.18 18.32
N GLN A 106 2.82 -16.52 17.94
CA GLN A 106 1.49 -17.12 17.98
C GLN A 106 1.35 -18.20 16.91
N ASP A 107 1.86 -17.95 15.71
CA ASP A 107 1.89 -18.93 14.63
C ASP A 107 2.73 -20.16 14.99
N ALA A 108 3.92 -19.97 15.58
CA ALA A 108 4.83 -21.05 15.98
C ALA A 108 4.25 -22.02 17.02
N LYS A 109 3.21 -21.62 17.77
CA LYS A 109 2.48 -22.54 18.65
C LYS A 109 1.72 -23.63 17.88
N GLY A 110 1.49 -23.43 16.58
CA GLY A 110 0.81 -24.39 15.73
C GLY A 110 1.64 -25.60 15.37
N GLY A 111 2.98 -25.53 15.47
CA GLY A 111 3.88 -26.61 15.09
C GLY A 111 5.23 -26.11 14.55
N PRO A 112 5.93 -26.92 13.74
CA PRO A 112 7.24 -26.58 13.19
C PRO A 112 7.26 -25.22 12.46
N PRO A 113 8.25 -24.34 12.71
CA PRO A 113 8.23 -22.98 12.17
C PRO A 113 8.11 -22.88 10.64
N GLY A 114 8.74 -23.81 9.91
CA GLY A 114 8.83 -23.78 8.44
C GLY A 114 7.47 -23.64 7.74
N PHE A 115 6.43 -24.35 8.19
CA PHE A 115 5.10 -24.30 7.57
C PHE A 115 4.00 -23.68 8.45
N HIS A 116 4.36 -23.14 9.63
CA HIS A 116 3.44 -22.41 10.49
C HIS A 116 3.67 -20.89 10.46
N LEU A 117 4.90 -20.39 10.28
CA LEU A 117 5.19 -18.96 10.27
C LEU A 117 4.68 -18.28 8.99
N ARG A 118 3.90 -17.21 9.16
CA ARG A 118 3.24 -16.47 8.06
C ARG A 118 3.69 -15.02 8.01
N GLU A 119 4.06 -14.55 6.83
CA GLU A 119 4.21 -13.12 6.54
C GLU A 119 2.85 -12.56 6.16
N ARG A 120 2.44 -11.48 6.83
CA ARG A 120 1.17 -10.83 6.51
C ARG A 120 1.37 -9.78 5.42
N TRP A 121 0.44 -9.68 4.49
CA TRP A 121 0.54 -8.69 3.41
C TRP A 121 0.47 -7.25 3.95
N GLU A 122 -0.23 -6.99 5.06
CA GLU A 122 -0.31 -5.65 5.66
C GLU A 122 1.07 -5.11 6.10
N TRP A 123 2.02 -5.99 6.42
CA TRP A 123 3.38 -5.61 6.81
C TRP A 123 4.21 -5.12 5.62
N ARG A 124 3.75 -5.41 4.41
CA ARG A 124 4.34 -4.93 3.15
C ARG A 124 3.96 -3.48 2.87
N LEU A 125 3.05 -2.88 3.62
CA LEU A 125 2.69 -1.48 3.44
C LEU A 125 3.72 -0.57 4.11
N THR A 126 4.17 0.46 3.40
CA THR A 126 5.09 1.50 3.91
C THR A 126 4.45 2.36 4.99
N THR A 127 3.11 2.33 5.11
CA THR A 127 2.35 2.97 6.20
C THR A 127 2.26 2.10 7.45
N SER A 128 2.58 0.80 7.35
CA SER A 128 2.56 -0.11 8.48
C SER A 128 3.88 0.01 9.25
N GLN A 129 3.84 0.73 10.38
CA GLN A 129 4.90 0.71 11.39
C GLN A 129 4.59 -0.20 12.57
N HIS A 130 3.31 -0.45 12.83
CA HIS A 130 2.84 -1.23 13.96
C HIS A 130 1.96 -2.36 13.47
N CYS A 131 2.04 -3.50 14.12
CA CYS A 131 1.14 -4.61 13.84
C CYS A 131 -0.30 -4.21 14.18
N SER A 132 -1.22 -4.37 13.23
CA SER A 132 -2.64 -4.05 13.44
C SER A 132 -3.28 -4.88 14.57
N ARG A 133 -2.78 -6.11 14.76
CA ARG A 133 -3.26 -7.07 15.77
C ARG A 133 -2.68 -6.86 17.16
N HIS A 134 -1.42 -6.43 17.26
CA HIS A 134 -0.69 -6.40 18.54
C HIS A 134 -0.23 -5.02 18.98
N GLY A 135 -0.32 -4.00 18.12
CA GLY A 135 0.10 -2.63 18.40
C GLY A 135 1.62 -2.42 18.53
N CYS A 136 2.43 -3.48 18.53
CA CYS A 136 3.88 -3.37 18.62
C CYS A 136 4.50 -2.97 17.28
N GLU A 137 5.64 -2.29 17.34
CA GLU A 137 6.42 -1.90 16.17
C GLU A 137 6.87 -3.14 15.36
N LEU A 138 6.75 -3.04 14.04
CA LEU A 138 7.23 -4.07 13.12
C LEU A 138 8.76 -4.03 13.08
N THR A 139 9.37 -5.20 13.23
CA THR A 139 10.82 -5.36 13.18
C THR A 139 11.25 -5.55 11.73
N ARG A 140 12.18 -4.71 11.25
CA ARG A 140 12.88 -4.94 9.98
C ARG A 140 13.78 -6.16 10.11
N ILE A 141 13.78 -6.98 9.08
CA ILE A 141 14.55 -8.21 9.00
C ILE A 141 15.50 -8.09 7.84
N ASP A 142 16.78 -8.08 8.15
CA ASP A 142 17.87 -7.98 7.19
C ASP A 142 18.45 -9.37 6.89
N VAL A 143 17.57 -10.36 6.71
CA VAL A 143 17.99 -11.73 6.37
C VAL A 143 17.93 -11.88 4.86
N PRO A 144 19.08 -12.11 4.20
CA PRO A 144 19.11 -12.37 2.76
C PRO A 144 18.44 -13.72 2.44
N GLY A 145 17.70 -13.78 1.33
CA GLY A 145 17.22 -15.05 0.76
C GLY A 145 15.93 -15.62 1.38
N ASP A 146 15.74 -16.92 1.16
CA ASP A 146 14.49 -17.64 1.47
C ASP A 146 14.49 -18.32 2.85
N ASP A 147 15.63 -18.33 3.55
CA ASP A 147 15.83 -19.05 4.83
C ASP A 147 15.48 -18.21 6.09
N TRP A 148 14.77 -17.11 5.89
CA TRP A 148 14.45 -16.18 6.97
C TRP A 148 13.60 -16.80 8.09
N ARG A 149 12.85 -17.88 7.81
CA ARG A 149 11.94 -18.49 8.80
C ARG A 149 12.66 -19.19 9.93
N GLU A 150 13.76 -19.88 9.66
CA GLU A 150 14.51 -20.57 10.70
C GLU A 150 15.21 -19.56 11.61
N GLU A 151 15.87 -18.58 10.99
CA GLU A 151 16.51 -17.48 11.71
C GLU A 151 15.49 -16.67 12.53
N ILE A 152 14.30 -16.40 11.97
CA ILE A 152 13.25 -15.69 12.69
C ILE A 152 12.59 -16.57 13.75
N ALA A 153 12.47 -17.89 13.57
CA ALA A 153 11.98 -18.76 14.63
C ALA A 153 12.89 -18.69 15.87
N LEU A 154 14.20 -18.73 15.65
CA LEU A 154 15.20 -18.57 16.71
C LEU A 154 15.11 -17.19 17.38
N ASN A 155 14.96 -16.12 16.59
CA ASN A 155 14.85 -14.74 17.10
C ASN A 155 13.50 -14.42 17.75
N ALA A 156 12.41 -15.01 17.26
CA ALA A 156 11.07 -14.86 17.79
C ALA A 156 11.00 -15.49 19.18
N VAL A 157 11.71 -16.58 19.47
CA VAL A 157 11.74 -17.15 20.82
C VAL A 157 12.59 -16.30 21.79
N THR A 158 13.66 -15.67 21.31
CA THR A 158 14.70 -15.07 22.18
C THR A 158 14.57 -13.56 22.42
N ARG A 159 14.00 -12.77 21.51
CA ARG A 159 13.94 -11.30 21.69
C ARG A 159 12.94 -10.87 22.78
N PRO A 160 13.30 -9.97 23.70
CA PRO A 160 12.39 -9.49 24.73
C PRO A 160 11.14 -8.79 24.15
N LYS A 161 10.04 -8.82 24.89
CA LYS A 161 8.81 -8.08 24.54
C LYS A 161 9.14 -6.58 24.55
N ARG A 162 9.22 -5.95 23.37
CA ARG A 162 9.29 -4.48 23.29
C ARG A 162 7.96 -3.88 23.75
N GLN A 163 8.03 -2.76 24.46
CA GLN A 163 6.86 -2.10 25.06
C GLN A 163 5.83 -1.70 23.99
N GLU A 164 4.57 -1.75 24.41
CA GLU A 164 3.41 -1.28 23.66
C GLU A 164 3.54 0.25 23.50
N GLY A 165 3.78 0.70 22.27
CA GLY A 165 3.61 2.10 21.92
C GLY A 165 2.12 2.42 21.86
N THR A 166 1.70 3.59 22.34
CA THR A 166 0.35 4.09 22.09
C THR A 166 0.16 4.24 20.59
N ARG A 167 -0.79 3.46 20.04
CA ARG A 167 -1.18 3.56 18.63
C ARG A 167 -1.80 4.94 18.40
N ALA A 168 -1.09 5.82 17.69
CA ALA A 168 -1.78 6.89 16.99
C ALA A 168 -2.73 6.24 15.98
N GLU A 169 -3.99 6.68 15.94
CA GLU A 169 -4.95 6.16 14.96
C GLU A 169 -4.47 6.48 13.54
N ASP A 170 -3.88 5.50 12.85
CA ASP A 170 -3.58 5.59 11.43
C ASP A 170 -4.84 5.26 10.63
N LEU A 171 -5.70 6.28 10.49
CA LEU A 171 -6.97 6.20 9.80
C LEU A 171 -6.78 5.85 8.32
N PHE A 172 -5.76 6.44 7.68
CA PHE A 172 -5.41 6.13 6.29
C PHE A 172 -5.01 4.66 6.14
N HIS A 173 -4.14 4.13 6.99
CA HIS A 173 -3.73 2.72 6.91
C HIS A 173 -4.93 1.78 7.07
N THR A 174 -5.81 2.06 8.03
CA THR A 174 -7.02 1.25 8.26
C THR A 174 -7.94 1.25 7.04
N TRP A 175 -8.16 2.42 6.44
CA TRP A 175 -8.92 2.55 5.20
C TRP A 175 -8.26 1.80 4.04
N LEU A 176 -6.95 2.00 3.82
CA LEU A 176 -6.20 1.36 2.75
C LEU A 176 -6.29 -0.16 2.85
N CYS A 177 -6.17 -0.74 4.04
CA CYS A 177 -6.31 -2.17 4.24
C CYS A 177 -7.71 -2.67 3.83
N GLY A 178 -8.76 -1.97 4.25
CA GLY A 178 -10.14 -2.29 3.84
C GLY A 178 -10.35 -2.20 2.33
N GLU A 179 -9.75 -1.19 1.68
CA GLU A 179 -9.83 -1.01 0.23
C GLU A 179 -9.07 -2.07 -0.56
N ILE A 180 -7.91 -2.53 -0.08
CA ILE A 180 -7.17 -3.64 -0.69
C ILE A 180 -7.99 -4.94 -0.59
N SER A 181 -8.68 -5.17 0.54
CA SER A 181 -9.45 -6.40 0.74
C SER A 181 -10.77 -6.44 -0.02
N THR A 182 -11.50 -5.33 -0.08
CA THR A 182 -12.90 -5.32 -0.52
C THR A 182 -13.25 -4.27 -1.56
N ARG A 183 -12.39 -3.27 -1.79
CA ARG A 183 -12.64 -2.05 -2.59
C ARG A 183 -14.07 -1.53 -2.45
N SER A 184 -14.31 -0.73 -1.42
CA SER A 184 -15.62 -0.09 -1.20
C SER A 184 -15.72 1.30 -1.84
N GLY A 185 -14.59 2.02 -1.92
CA GLY A 185 -14.60 3.42 -2.28
C GLY A 185 -15.22 4.31 -1.19
N ARG A 186 -14.75 5.55 -1.08
CA ARG A 186 -15.32 6.50 -0.12
C ARG A 186 -15.13 7.93 -0.56
N GLY A 187 -16.08 8.79 -0.24
CA GLY A 187 -15.90 10.22 -0.44
C GLY A 187 -15.62 10.56 -1.92
N TRP A 188 -14.69 11.47 -2.16
CA TRP A 188 -14.22 11.86 -3.48
C TRP A 188 -13.49 10.73 -4.22
N THR A 189 -13.02 9.72 -3.51
CA THR A 189 -12.25 8.60 -4.08
C THR A 189 -13.11 7.43 -4.53
N ALA A 190 -14.43 7.49 -4.38
CA ALA A 190 -15.33 6.37 -4.67
C ALA A 190 -15.26 5.89 -6.13
N ALA A 191 -15.18 6.82 -7.08
CA ALA A 191 -15.10 6.52 -8.51
C ALA A 191 -13.66 6.28 -9.02
N MET A 192 -12.65 6.42 -8.17
CA MET A 192 -11.25 6.28 -8.55
C MET A 192 -10.80 4.81 -8.52
N SER A 193 -9.74 4.47 -9.27
CA SER A 193 -8.97 3.26 -8.95
C SER A 193 -8.25 3.46 -7.60
N LEU A 194 -7.98 2.38 -6.86
CA LEU A 194 -7.28 2.49 -5.58
C LEU A 194 -5.91 3.21 -5.69
N PRO A 195 -5.08 2.96 -6.73
CA PRO A 195 -3.85 3.74 -6.92
C PRO A 195 -4.08 5.25 -7.08
N ALA A 196 -5.09 5.63 -7.87
CA ALA A 196 -5.43 7.05 -8.06
C ALA A 196 -6.00 7.68 -6.77
N ALA A 197 -6.78 6.93 -5.99
CA ALA A 197 -7.30 7.36 -4.70
C ALA A 197 -6.18 7.63 -3.69
N VAL A 198 -5.23 6.69 -3.57
CA VAL A 198 -4.05 6.83 -2.70
C VAL A 198 -3.22 8.04 -3.09
N ASP A 199 -2.97 8.22 -4.40
CA ASP A 199 -2.18 9.35 -4.89
C ASP A 199 -2.89 10.69 -4.66
N ALA A 200 -4.21 10.75 -4.88
CA ALA A 200 -5.02 11.93 -4.56
C ALA A 200 -4.93 12.28 -3.06
N VAL A 201 -5.06 11.29 -2.18
CA VAL A 201 -4.92 11.45 -0.73
C VAL A 201 -3.53 12.00 -0.37
N GLY A 202 -2.47 11.43 -0.92
CA GLY A 202 -1.10 11.89 -0.65
C GLY A 202 -0.86 13.33 -1.12
N VAL A 203 -1.22 13.65 -2.36
CA VAL A 203 -1.02 14.98 -2.96
C VAL A 203 -1.81 16.07 -2.24
N ILE A 204 -3.11 15.84 -2.00
CA ILE A 204 -3.99 16.79 -1.30
C ILE A 204 -3.55 16.97 0.14
N GLY A 205 -3.23 15.88 0.82
CA GLY A 205 -2.75 15.91 2.18
C GLY A 205 -1.43 16.67 2.35
N ALA A 206 -0.45 16.44 1.47
CA ALA A 206 0.81 17.16 1.49
C ALA A 206 0.59 18.66 1.20
N THR A 207 -0.19 18.99 0.17
CA THR A 207 -0.33 20.37 -0.31
C THR A 207 -1.25 21.22 0.57
N LEU A 208 -2.44 20.71 0.91
CA LEU A 208 -3.44 21.46 1.68
C LEU A 208 -3.31 21.23 3.18
N GLY A 209 -2.94 20.01 3.59
CA GLY A 209 -2.80 19.66 5.01
C GLY A 209 -1.48 20.16 5.62
N LEU A 210 -0.37 20.07 4.88
CA LEU A 210 0.96 20.41 5.40
C LEU A 210 1.61 21.62 4.71
N GLY A 211 1.05 22.10 3.59
CA GLY A 211 1.65 23.18 2.80
C GLY A 211 2.89 22.76 1.99
N ILE A 212 3.19 21.47 1.90
CA ILE A 212 4.35 20.91 1.22
C ILE A 212 4.06 20.78 -0.28
N ARG A 213 5.02 21.19 -1.13
CA ARG A 213 4.85 21.24 -2.60
C ARG A 213 5.57 20.11 -3.33
N ASP A 214 6.43 19.39 -2.63
CA ASP A 214 7.17 18.25 -3.15
C ASP A 214 6.25 17.04 -3.35
N ARG A 215 6.78 16.02 -4.02
CA ARG A 215 6.08 14.75 -4.18
C ARG A 215 5.90 14.11 -2.81
N TRP A 216 4.65 13.77 -2.46
CA TRP A 216 4.33 13.17 -1.16
C TRP A 216 5.07 11.83 -0.93
N GLN A 217 5.44 11.16 -2.01
CA GLN A 217 6.21 9.91 -2.01
C GLN A 217 7.63 10.10 -1.46
N ASP A 218 8.22 11.28 -1.67
CA ASP A 218 9.60 11.61 -1.28
C ASP A 218 9.70 12.13 0.16
N LEU A 219 8.56 12.34 0.84
CA LEU A 219 8.53 12.79 2.22
C LEU A 219 9.08 11.74 3.17
N GLU A 220 9.76 12.22 4.22
CA GLU A 220 10.11 11.37 5.37
C GLU A 220 8.86 10.73 5.95
N PHE A 221 9.04 9.56 6.56
CA PHE A 221 7.95 8.71 7.02
C PHE A 221 6.89 9.48 7.84
N ARG A 222 7.33 10.31 8.79
CA ARG A 222 6.42 11.00 9.72
C ARG A 222 5.56 12.04 8.98
N ASP A 223 6.16 12.84 8.11
CA ASP A 223 5.42 13.82 7.32
C ASP A 223 4.57 13.16 6.23
N ARG A 224 5.03 12.04 5.66
CA ARG A 224 4.24 11.23 4.74
C ARG A 224 2.98 10.69 5.41
N GLN A 225 3.08 10.14 6.62
CA GLN A 225 1.91 9.69 7.38
C GLN A 225 0.95 10.83 7.72
N ARG A 226 1.48 12.00 8.12
CA ARG A 226 0.65 13.19 8.39
C ARG A 226 -0.07 13.65 7.14
N ALA A 227 0.60 13.68 5.99
CA ALA A 227 0.02 14.02 4.71
C ALA A 227 -1.10 13.04 4.36
N LEU A 228 -0.84 11.72 4.39
CA LEU A 228 -1.82 10.70 4.04
C LEU A 228 -3.06 10.76 4.96
N ASN A 229 -2.89 10.96 6.26
CA ASN A 229 -4.03 11.12 7.18
C ASN A 229 -4.80 12.42 6.93
N ALA A 230 -4.12 13.55 6.68
CA ALA A 230 -4.78 14.82 6.36
C ALA A 230 -5.60 14.72 5.06
N GLY A 231 -5.02 14.12 4.02
CA GLY A 231 -5.72 13.89 2.75
C GLY A 231 -6.88 12.92 2.87
N TYR A 232 -6.74 11.86 3.69
CA TYR A 232 -7.83 10.93 3.97
C TYR A 232 -9.02 11.64 4.61
N THR A 233 -8.77 12.49 5.60
CA THR A 233 -9.83 13.28 6.24
C THR A 233 -10.56 14.16 5.24
N LEU A 234 -9.83 14.88 4.38
CA LEU A 234 -10.40 15.79 3.39
C LEU A 234 -11.13 15.09 2.24
N LEU A 235 -10.65 13.94 1.79
CA LEU A 235 -11.19 13.30 0.58
C LEU A 235 -12.19 12.19 0.90
N CYS A 236 -12.01 11.47 1.99
CA CYS A 236 -12.75 10.24 2.29
C CYS A 236 -13.73 10.39 3.44
N LEU A 237 -13.41 11.20 4.47
CA LEU A 237 -14.29 11.37 5.64
C LEU A 237 -15.29 12.50 5.44
N ASP A 238 -14.83 13.68 5.04
CA ASP A 238 -15.67 14.86 4.88
C ASP A 238 -15.50 15.50 3.50
N LYS A 239 -16.41 15.16 2.58
CA LYS A 239 -16.41 15.76 1.23
C LYS A 239 -16.56 17.28 1.26
N ALA A 240 -17.32 17.82 2.23
CA ALA A 240 -17.61 19.24 2.32
C ALA A 240 -16.40 20.04 2.81
N ALA A 241 -15.47 19.41 3.53
CA ALA A 241 -14.23 20.04 3.99
C ALA A 241 -13.24 20.38 2.85
N LEU A 242 -13.34 19.69 1.70
CA LEU A 242 -12.40 19.89 0.59
C LEU A 242 -12.43 21.32 0.05
N ARG A 243 -13.61 21.83 -0.28
CA ARG A 243 -13.75 23.14 -0.93
C ARG A 243 -13.23 24.29 -0.06
N PRO A 244 -13.61 24.41 1.23
CA PRO A 244 -12.99 25.39 2.13
C PRO A 244 -11.47 25.26 2.24
N ALA A 245 -10.93 24.03 2.29
CA ALA A 245 -9.49 23.80 2.33
C ALA A 245 -8.79 24.27 1.05
N LEU A 246 -9.41 24.05 -0.12
CA LEU A 246 -8.95 24.55 -1.41
C LEU A 246 -8.95 26.08 -1.45
N PHE A 247 -10.04 26.74 -1.04
CA PHE A 247 -10.11 28.21 -0.97
C PHE A 247 -9.02 28.79 -0.08
N ALA A 248 -8.82 28.24 1.12
CA ALA A 248 -7.78 28.68 2.03
C ALA A 248 -6.37 28.44 1.44
N GLY A 249 -6.16 27.30 0.80
CA GLY A 249 -4.88 26.92 0.18
C GLY A 249 -4.54 27.76 -1.05
N PHE A 250 -5.50 27.99 -1.95
CA PHE A 250 -5.36 28.85 -3.12
C PHE A 250 -5.23 30.32 -2.71
N GLY A 251 -6.07 30.81 -1.80
CA GLY A 251 -6.11 32.22 -1.39
C GLY A 251 -4.78 32.71 -0.80
N LYS A 252 -4.19 31.94 0.14
CA LYS A 252 -2.84 32.23 0.68
C LYS A 252 -1.78 32.36 -0.41
N LYS A 253 -1.91 31.57 -1.47
CA LYS A 253 -0.94 31.52 -2.56
C LYS A 253 -1.13 32.64 -3.55
N ILE A 254 -2.35 32.94 -3.99
CA ILE A 254 -2.59 34.03 -4.95
C ILE A 254 -2.13 35.38 -4.37
N GLN A 255 -2.32 35.61 -3.07
CA GLN A 255 -1.75 36.77 -2.36
C GLN A 255 -0.21 36.84 -2.43
N THR A 256 0.46 35.68 -2.49
CA THR A 256 1.93 35.59 -2.59
C THR A 256 2.42 35.67 -4.05
N PHE A 257 1.63 35.19 -5.02
CA PHE A 257 2.00 35.12 -6.44
C PHE A 257 1.71 36.41 -7.23
N GLY A 258 0.83 37.29 -6.75
CA GLY A 258 0.59 38.60 -7.34
C GLY A 258 1.86 39.48 -7.47
N GLN A 259 2.96 39.12 -6.81
CA GLN A 259 4.24 39.84 -6.86
C GLN A 259 5.32 39.18 -7.76
N ALA A 260 5.13 37.96 -8.25
CA ALA A 260 6.14 37.25 -9.04
C ALA A 260 5.60 36.84 -10.42
N ARG A 261 5.77 37.74 -11.40
CA ARG A 261 5.30 37.57 -12.79
C ARG A 261 5.99 36.44 -13.60
N ASN A 262 6.83 35.58 -13.02
CA ASN A 262 7.59 34.59 -13.79
C ASN A 262 7.66 33.17 -13.18
N HIS A 263 7.07 32.22 -13.91
CA HIS A 263 7.60 30.87 -14.21
C HIS A 263 7.67 29.79 -13.09
N GLY A 264 6.75 29.79 -12.13
CA GLY A 264 6.59 28.68 -11.18
C GLY A 264 5.19 28.08 -11.20
N ASN A 265 5.09 26.75 -11.20
CA ASN A 265 3.84 26.04 -10.91
C ASN A 265 3.41 26.39 -9.47
N PRO A 266 2.34 27.19 -9.27
CA PRO A 266 2.03 27.77 -7.95
C PRO A 266 1.64 26.73 -6.90
N MET A 267 1.25 25.55 -7.37
CA MET A 267 0.73 24.46 -6.57
C MET A 267 1.62 23.21 -6.56
N GLY A 268 2.80 23.27 -7.19
CA GLY A 268 3.78 22.17 -7.17
C GLY A 268 3.15 20.84 -7.61
N ALA A 269 3.34 19.80 -6.80
CA ALA A 269 2.81 18.46 -7.05
C ALA A 269 1.29 18.43 -7.31
N LEU A 270 0.49 19.28 -6.63
CA LEU A 270 -0.97 19.30 -6.81
C LEU A 270 -1.38 19.72 -8.23
N TRP A 271 -0.74 20.74 -8.79
CA TRP A 271 -1.05 21.16 -10.16
C TRP A 271 -0.63 20.13 -11.20
N SER A 272 0.55 19.53 -11.03
CA SER A 272 1.04 18.48 -11.92
C SER A 272 0.10 17.28 -11.89
N TRP A 273 -0.32 16.87 -10.69
CA TRP A 273 -1.31 15.81 -10.50
C TRP A 273 -2.63 16.13 -11.18
N MET A 274 -3.17 17.32 -10.92
CA MET A 274 -4.46 17.78 -11.43
C MET A 274 -4.47 17.86 -12.97
N ARG A 275 -3.43 18.42 -13.59
CA ARG A 275 -3.28 18.45 -15.06
C ARG A 275 -3.20 17.05 -15.67
N ASN A 276 -2.44 16.14 -15.05
CA ASN A 276 -2.35 14.77 -15.52
C ASN A 276 -3.70 14.05 -15.42
N ARG A 277 -4.48 14.31 -14.35
CA ARG A 277 -5.82 13.74 -14.18
C ARG A 277 -6.81 14.24 -15.23
N GLN A 278 -6.78 15.52 -15.60
CA GLN A 278 -7.62 16.03 -16.70
C GLN A 278 -7.37 15.29 -18.01
N THR A 279 -6.12 14.96 -18.32
CA THR A 279 -5.77 14.22 -19.54
C THR A 279 -6.16 12.74 -19.43
N LEU A 280 -5.88 12.09 -18.30
CA LEU A 280 -6.07 10.64 -18.13
C LEU A 280 -7.50 10.24 -17.74
N ALA A 281 -8.24 11.15 -17.10
CA ALA A 281 -9.60 10.96 -16.62
C ALA A 281 -10.38 12.29 -16.65
N PRO A 282 -10.79 12.77 -17.84
CA PRO A 282 -11.46 14.07 -18.01
C PRO A 282 -12.76 14.23 -17.20
N THR A 283 -13.41 13.11 -16.87
CA THR A 283 -14.66 13.06 -16.11
C THR A 283 -14.44 12.86 -14.60
N ASP A 284 -13.21 12.98 -14.10
CA ASP A 284 -12.92 12.88 -12.67
C ASP A 284 -13.53 14.06 -11.89
N PRO A 285 -14.54 13.83 -11.03
CA PRO A 285 -15.21 14.90 -10.30
C PRO A 285 -14.29 15.62 -9.32
N LEU A 286 -13.27 14.94 -8.77
CA LEU A 286 -12.31 15.60 -7.87
C LEU A 286 -11.44 16.60 -8.63
N ALA A 287 -10.94 16.21 -9.80
CA ALA A 287 -10.16 17.11 -10.63
C ALA A 287 -10.99 18.33 -11.07
N ALA A 288 -12.24 18.11 -11.49
CA ALA A 288 -13.16 19.17 -11.87
C ALA A 288 -13.42 20.16 -10.71
N GLU A 289 -13.67 19.69 -9.49
CA GLU A 289 -13.88 20.54 -8.31
C GLU A 289 -12.64 21.39 -7.98
N ILE A 290 -11.44 20.79 -8.06
CA ILE A 290 -10.18 21.50 -7.79
C ILE A 290 -9.96 22.61 -8.83
N PHE A 291 -10.21 22.32 -10.11
CA PHE A 291 -10.10 23.30 -11.19
C PHE A 291 -11.10 24.44 -11.05
N ALA A 292 -12.39 24.12 -10.86
CA ALA A 292 -13.44 25.13 -10.69
C ALA A 292 -13.14 26.04 -9.50
N THR A 293 -12.69 25.47 -8.37
CA THR A 293 -12.29 26.25 -7.20
C THR A 293 -11.08 27.14 -7.49
N PHE A 294 -10.09 26.65 -8.24
CA PHE A 294 -8.91 27.44 -8.62
C PHE A 294 -9.29 28.66 -9.48
N GLU A 295 -10.11 28.46 -10.52
CA GLU A 295 -10.59 29.54 -11.40
C GLU A 295 -11.38 30.60 -10.62
N GLU A 296 -12.22 30.17 -9.67
CA GLU A 296 -12.98 31.07 -8.81
C GLU A 296 -12.07 31.91 -7.91
N VAL A 297 -11.05 31.31 -7.28
CA VAL A 297 -10.10 32.09 -6.46
C VAL A 297 -9.29 33.08 -7.33
N GLN A 298 -8.95 32.71 -8.58
CA GLN A 298 -8.30 33.62 -9.51
C GLN A 298 -9.19 34.81 -9.90
N ALA A 299 -10.47 34.57 -10.21
CA ALA A 299 -11.42 35.62 -10.53
C ALA A 299 -11.62 36.61 -9.37
N LEU A 300 -11.70 36.09 -8.13
CA LEU A 300 -11.78 36.91 -6.91
C LEU A 300 -10.52 37.74 -6.67
N ALA A 301 -9.35 37.26 -7.07
CA ALA A 301 -8.10 38.01 -6.92
C ALA A 301 -7.93 39.09 -8.00
N GLY A 302 -8.35 38.82 -9.24
CA GLY A 302 -8.28 39.78 -10.35
C GLY A 302 -9.31 40.92 -10.27
N THR A 303 -10.32 40.80 -9.41
CA THR A 303 -11.32 41.85 -9.14
C THR A 303 -10.90 42.83 -8.04
N VAL A 304 -9.79 42.55 -7.34
CA VAL A 304 -9.26 43.36 -6.22
C VAL A 304 -7.99 44.14 -6.62
N SER A 305 -7.54 44.03 -7.88
CA SER A 305 -6.42 44.79 -8.48
C SER A 305 -6.90 45.93 -9.35
#